data_AF-A0A946GZ20-F1
#
_entry.id   AF-A0A946GZ20-F1
#
_cell.length_a   1.000
_cell.length_b   1.000
_cell.length_c   1.000
_cell.angle_alpha   90.00
_cell.angle_beta   90.00
_cell.angle_gamma   90.00
#
_symmetry.space_group_name_H-M   'P 1'
#
loop_
_entity.id
_entity.type
_entity.pdbx_description
1 polymer ?
#
loop_
_entity_poly.entity_id
_entity_poly.type
_entity_poly.pdbx_seq_one_letter_code
_entity_poly.pdbx_strand_id
1 'polypeptide(L)'
;MTWHRLHCVSVLCCFVALFSLQRSSWAEDPQQKPVEAPEPKPAEKPAWESPIQPKDVRPHIEFLAGEKLNGRSGAGARAAAEYIRDRFQEAKLAPLFGDKSYFQNIPGRADENGEKPVVGRNVGGWIEGSDPKLRGEFVIISAHYDHLGVRNGKMYPGADDNASGVSMMLELARRLATSSTKPKRSIAFVGFDLEERFLWGSRWFAAHPPWPMDQVKMFITADMIGRSLGDLPLPTVFVMGSEHSPQLAGTLDRIGAPNGLEIARLGIDLIGTRSDYGPFRDRKVPFLFFSTGEHPDYHSPRDLPDRIDYEKVARVSGLALKIVADVANTGEAPEWIDSIKPNLDEAHTLNRITKTLLNPESNHPLTSLQRLIVTQARIKTDQIIKRGTITATERTWLTRLAQIMMLSIF
;
A
#
# COMPACT_ATOMS: atom_id res chain seq x y z
N MET A 1 -27.19 -47.03 -47.57
CA MET A 1 -28.59 -46.58 -47.50
C MET A 1 -28.58 -45.15 -46.96
N THR A 2 -28.43 -44.16 -47.86
CA THR A 2 -29.49 -43.23 -48.34
C THR A 2 -29.97 -42.25 -47.25
N TRP A 3 -29.52 -40.99 -47.19
CA TRP A 3 -29.82 -39.79 -48.02
C TRP A 3 -31.04 -38.96 -47.54
N HIS A 4 -30.85 -37.61 -47.56
CA HIS A 4 -31.85 -36.51 -47.67
C HIS A 4 -32.65 -36.09 -46.42
N ARG A 5 -33.11 -34.85 -46.22
CA ARG A 5 -32.79 -33.45 -46.64
C ARG A 5 -33.89 -32.55 -46.01
N LEU A 6 -33.63 -31.24 -45.97
CA LEU A 6 -34.49 -30.08 -45.66
C LEU A 6 -35.95 -30.13 -46.22
N HIS A 7 -36.94 -29.51 -45.55
CA HIS A 7 -37.49 -28.16 -45.88
C HIS A 7 -38.83 -27.79 -45.16
N CYS A 8 -39.03 -26.47 -45.07
CA CYS A 8 -40.21 -25.64 -44.74
C CYS A 8 -41.59 -26.05 -45.31
N VAL A 9 -42.68 -25.58 -44.66
CA VAL A 9 -43.73 -24.64 -45.16
C VAL A 9 -45.11 -24.85 -44.50
N SER A 10 -45.62 -23.76 -43.93
CA SER A 10 -46.99 -23.20 -43.75
C SER A 10 -48.29 -23.98 -44.07
N VAL A 11 -49.29 -23.81 -43.18
CA VAL A 11 -50.76 -23.76 -43.43
C VAL A 11 -51.36 -22.90 -42.27
N LEU A 12 -51.72 -21.62 -42.41
CA LEU A 12 -52.93 -20.97 -42.99
C LEU A 12 -54.29 -21.58 -42.61
N CYS A 13 -55.00 -20.98 -41.64
CA CYS A 13 -56.47 -21.03 -41.57
C CYS A 13 -57.03 -19.63 -41.27
N CYS A 14 -57.84 -19.14 -42.20
CA CYS A 14 -58.64 -17.92 -42.12
C CYS A 14 -59.84 -18.10 -41.18
N PHE A 15 -60.21 -17.05 -40.44
CA PHE A 15 -61.61 -16.72 -40.20
C PHE A 15 -61.76 -15.19 -40.16
N VAL A 16 -62.55 -14.68 -41.12
CA VAL A 16 -63.05 -13.30 -41.18
C VAL A 16 -64.40 -13.27 -40.48
N ALA A 17 -64.62 -12.33 -39.57
CA ALA A 17 -65.95 -11.84 -39.23
C ALA A 17 -65.86 -10.37 -38.83
N LEU A 18 -66.57 -9.55 -39.60
CA LEU A 18 -66.80 -8.13 -39.41
C LEU A 18 -67.50 -7.85 -38.08
N PHE A 19 -67.13 -6.77 -37.36
CA PHE A 19 -68.12 -5.92 -36.70
C PHE A 19 -67.61 -4.48 -36.55
N SER A 20 -68.58 -3.58 -36.67
CA SER A 20 -68.60 -2.14 -36.88
C SER A 20 -67.82 -1.26 -35.90
N LEU A 21 -67.33 -0.13 -36.43
CA LEU A 21 -66.84 1.03 -35.69
C LEU A 21 -67.89 1.57 -34.70
N GLN A 22 -67.50 1.66 -33.43
CA GLN A 22 -68.00 2.67 -32.50
C GLN A 22 -66.79 3.49 -32.02
N ARG A 23 -66.69 4.73 -32.50
CA ARG A 23 -65.75 5.73 -31.97
C ARG A 23 -66.29 6.21 -30.62
N SER A 24 -65.68 5.76 -29.53
CA SER A 24 -65.77 6.45 -28.24
C SER A 24 -64.65 7.49 -28.17
N SER A 25 -65.03 8.76 -28.22
CA SER A 25 -64.17 9.91 -27.96
C SER A 25 -63.80 9.95 -26.47
N TRP A 26 -62.56 9.58 -26.15
CA TRP A 26 -61.94 10.02 -24.91
C TRP A 26 -61.19 11.31 -25.23
N ALA A 27 -61.66 12.41 -24.67
CA ALA A 27 -60.99 13.69 -24.73
C ALA A 27 -59.68 13.58 -23.94
N GLU A 28 -58.55 13.86 -24.58
CA GLU A 28 -57.26 14.04 -23.92
C GLU A 28 -57.30 15.31 -23.07
N ASP A 29 -56.94 15.17 -21.80
CA ASP A 29 -56.71 16.28 -20.87
C ASP A 29 -55.40 17.00 -21.27
N PRO A 30 -55.42 18.30 -21.67
CA PRO A 30 -54.23 18.97 -22.19
C PRO A 30 -53.17 19.34 -21.13
N GLN A 31 -53.24 18.85 -19.89
CA GLN A 31 -52.33 19.29 -18.80
C GLN A 31 -51.44 18.22 -18.17
N GLN A 32 -51.31 17.01 -18.71
CA GLN A 32 -50.26 16.09 -18.26
C GLN A 32 -48.93 16.36 -18.97
N LYS A 33 -48.09 17.19 -18.33
CA LYS A 33 -46.66 17.25 -18.68
C LYS A 33 -46.07 15.83 -18.60
N PRO A 34 -45.23 15.42 -19.57
CA PRO A 34 -44.52 14.15 -19.49
C PRO A 34 -43.77 14.07 -18.17
N VAL A 35 -44.00 13.01 -17.38
CA VAL A 35 -43.18 12.70 -16.22
C VAL A 35 -41.82 12.28 -16.78
N GLU A 36 -40.90 13.23 -16.81
CA GLU A 36 -39.52 13.03 -17.20
C GLU A 36 -38.94 11.93 -16.29
N ALA A 37 -38.45 10.84 -16.89
CA ALA A 37 -37.81 9.78 -16.14
C ALA A 37 -36.67 10.40 -15.31
N PRO A 38 -36.53 10.06 -14.02
CA PRO A 38 -35.48 10.65 -13.20
C PRO A 38 -34.14 10.42 -13.90
N GLU A 39 -33.39 11.51 -14.10
CA GLU A 39 -32.05 11.45 -14.67
C GLU A 39 -31.25 10.37 -13.94
N PRO A 40 -30.48 9.51 -14.66
CA PRO A 40 -29.64 8.53 -14.01
C PRO A 40 -28.71 9.30 -13.05
N LYS A 41 -28.79 8.96 -11.76
CA LYS A 41 -27.90 9.53 -10.75
C LYS A 41 -26.46 9.47 -11.29
N PRO A 42 -25.68 10.56 -11.20
CA PRO A 42 -24.27 10.52 -11.56
C PRO A 42 -23.63 9.32 -10.87
N ALA A 43 -22.88 8.51 -11.62
CA ALA A 43 -22.18 7.37 -11.03
C ALA A 43 -21.36 7.86 -9.83
N GLU A 44 -21.60 7.28 -8.66
CA GLU A 44 -20.83 7.64 -7.47
C GLU A 44 -19.35 7.42 -7.77
N LYS A 45 -18.56 8.48 -7.52
CA LYS A 45 -17.11 8.41 -7.69
C LYS A 45 -16.56 7.25 -6.85
N PRO A 46 -15.62 6.44 -7.38
CA PRO A 46 -15.03 5.36 -6.62
C PRO A 46 -14.47 5.82 -5.27
N ALA A 47 -14.47 4.93 -4.28
CA ALA A 47 -14.07 5.27 -2.90
C ALA A 47 -12.62 5.81 -2.80
N TRP A 48 -11.75 5.47 -3.76
CA TRP A 48 -10.37 5.93 -3.87
C TRP A 48 -10.21 7.35 -4.42
N GLU A 49 -11.28 8.01 -4.88
CA GLU A 49 -11.24 9.43 -5.25
C GLU A 49 -11.46 10.36 -4.05
N SER A 50 -12.07 9.86 -2.97
CA SER A 50 -12.31 10.63 -1.76
C SER A 50 -11.07 10.65 -0.87
N PRO A 51 -10.60 11.83 -0.39
CA PRO A 51 -9.44 11.91 0.49
C PRO A 51 -9.62 11.10 1.78
N ILE A 52 -8.56 10.39 2.18
CA ILE A 52 -8.43 9.83 3.53
C ILE A 52 -8.13 10.97 4.50
N GLN A 53 -8.71 10.93 5.69
CA GLN A 53 -8.59 11.96 6.72
C GLN A 53 -7.91 11.39 7.98
N PRO A 54 -7.32 12.24 8.84
CA PRO A 54 -6.74 11.80 10.13
C PRO A 54 -7.68 10.93 10.98
N LYS A 55 -8.98 11.25 10.99
CA LYS A 55 -9.99 10.48 11.73
C LYS A 55 -10.16 9.04 11.25
N ASP A 56 -9.76 8.74 10.01
CA ASP A 56 -9.88 7.41 9.42
C ASP A 56 -8.72 6.50 9.87
N VAL A 57 -7.53 7.08 10.14
CA VAL A 57 -6.31 6.32 10.49
C VAL A 57 -5.96 6.37 11.98
N ARG A 58 -6.28 7.48 12.66
CA ARG A 58 -5.93 7.69 14.07
C ARG A 58 -6.41 6.59 15.02
N PRO A 59 -7.67 6.13 14.95
CA PRO A 59 -8.16 5.10 15.88
C PRO A 59 -7.39 3.78 15.80
N HIS A 60 -6.86 3.44 14.62
CA HIS A 60 -6.05 2.24 14.44
C HIS A 60 -4.69 2.39 15.13
N ILE A 61 -4.04 3.53 14.98
CA ILE A 61 -2.74 3.82 15.59
C ILE A 61 -2.84 3.84 17.12
N GLU A 62 -3.82 4.58 17.66
CA GLU A 62 -4.04 4.69 19.11
C GLU A 62 -4.36 3.33 19.75
N PHE A 63 -5.12 2.48 19.07
CA PHE A 63 -5.40 1.13 19.54
C PHE A 63 -4.14 0.27 19.54
N LEU A 64 -3.44 0.19 18.41
CA LEU A 64 -2.30 -0.71 18.23
C LEU A 64 -1.10 -0.34 19.12
N ALA A 65 -0.88 0.94 19.35
CA ALA A 65 0.16 1.45 20.26
C ALA A 65 -0.33 1.63 21.71
N GLY A 66 -1.58 1.27 22.00
CA GLY A 66 -2.15 1.37 23.33
C GLY A 66 -1.57 0.36 24.32
N GLU A 67 -1.60 0.71 25.61
CA GLU A 67 -1.02 -0.10 26.70
C GLU A 67 -1.52 -1.56 26.72
N LYS A 68 -2.78 -1.78 26.32
CA LYS A 68 -3.40 -3.12 26.27
C LYS A 68 -2.68 -4.09 25.32
N LEU A 69 -1.99 -3.56 24.31
CA LEU A 69 -1.28 -4.35 23.32
C LEU A 69 0.16 -4.65 23.77
N ASN A 70 0.61 -4.04 24.87
CA ASN A 70 1.87 -4.33 25.54
C ASN A 70 3.08 -4.41 24.60
N GLY A 71 3.16 -3.46 23.65
CA GLY A 71 4.20 -3.38 22.63
C GLY A 71 4.18 -4.49 21.58
N ARG A 72 3.02 -5.11 21.35
CA ARG A 72 2.74 -6.05 20.25
C ARG A 72 3.78 -7.17 20.10
N SER A 73 4.13 -7.78 21.23
CA SER A 73 4.94 -9.02 21.27
C SER A 73 4.22 -10.13 22.03
N GLY A 74 4.39 -11.38 21.61
CA GLY A 74 3.76 -12.53 22.25
C GLY A 74 2.23 -12.42 22.30
N ALA A 75 1.65 -12.32 23.50
CA ALA A 75 0.20 -12.13 23.65
C ALA A 75 -0.30 -10.81 23.05
N GLY A 76 0.50 -9.75 23.10
CA GLY A 76 0.19 -8.46 22.47
C GLY A 76 0.14 -8.55 20.95
N ALA A 77 1.08 -9.29 20.34
CA ALA A 77 1.08 -9.56 18.91
C ALA A 77 -0.19 -10.33 18.49
N ARG A 78 -0.58 -11.35 19.28
CA ARG A 78 -1.83 -12.09 19.03
C ARG A 78 -3.07 -11.19 19.09
N ALA A 79 -3.14 -10.30 20.09
CA ALA A 79 -4.24 -9.34 20.20
C ALA A 79 -4.27 -8.34 19.03
N ALA A 80 -3.11 -7.90 18.53
CA ALA A 80 -3.01 -7.06 17.34
C ALA A 80 -3.48 -7.80 16.07
N ALA A 81 -3.08 -9.07 15.91
CA ALA A 81 -3.54 -9.91 14.80
C ALA A 81 -5.07 -10.13 14.83
N GLU A 82 -5.63 -10.34 16.02
CA GLU A 82 -7.06 -10.45 16.24
C GLU A 82 -7.80 -9.15 15.87
N TYR A 83 -7.28 -7.99 16.28
CA TYR A 83 -7.82 -6.70 15.88
C TYR A 83 -7.83 -6.51 14.37
N ILE A 84 -6.73 -6.84 13.69
CA ILE A 84 -6.63 -6.73 12.22
C ILE A 84 -7.64 -7.66 11.54
N ARG A 85 -7.76 -8.92 12.00
CA ARG A 85 -8.79 -9.85 11.53
C ARG A 85 -10.19 -9.24 11.68
N ASP A 86 -10.51 -8.67 12.84
CA ASP A 86 -11.84 -8.10 13.10
C ASP A 86 -12.15 -6.95 12.16
N ARG A 87 -11.16 -6.08 11.88
CA ARG A 87 -11.29 -5.01 10.87
C ARG A 87 -11.48 -5.56 9.45
N PHE A 88 -10.79 -6.64 9.09
CA PHE A 88 -11.01 -7.32 7.81
C PHE A 88 -12.41 -7.93 7.71
N GLN A 89 -12.93 -8.52 8.78
CA GLN A 89 -14.30 -9.06 8.83
C GLN A 89 -15.35 -7.96 8.73
N GLU A 90 -15.16 -6.84 9.43
CA GLU A 90 -16.05 -5.67 9.33
C GLU A 90 -16.09 -5.08 7.93
N ALA A 91 -14.95 -5.05 7.25
CA ALA A 91 -14.85 -4.65 5.85
C ALA A 91 -15.30 -5.76 4.87
N LYS A 92 -15.72 -6.93 5.37
CA LYS A 92 -16.24 -8.08 4.60
C LYS A 92 -15.23 -8.68 3.62
N LEU A 93 -13.94 -8.62 3.95
CA LEU A 93 -12.90 -9.32 3.18
C LEU A 93 -13.06 -10.82 3.34
N ALA A 94 -12.76 -11.59 2.30
CA ALA A 94 -12.66 -13.04 2.42
C ALA A 94 -11.36 -13.42 3.17
N PRO A 95 -11.37 -14.50 3.96
CA PRO A 95 -10.14 -15.04 4.55
C PRO A 95 -9.13 -15.43 3.47
N LEU A 96 -7.84 -15.17 3.72
CA LEU A 96 -6.80 -15.34 2.69
C LEU A 96 -6.19 -16.72 2.62
N PHE A 97 -6.10 -17.40 3.77
CA PHE A 97 -5.30 -18.61 3.91
C PHE A 97 -6.19 -19.87 3.88
N GLY A 98 -5.52 -21.03 3.85
CA GLY A 98 -6.17 -22.35 3.84
C GLY A 98 -7.23 -22.51 4.94
N ASP A 99 -8.18 -23.41 4.70
CA ASP A 99 -9.31 -23.70 5.60
C ASP A 99 -10.20 -22.48 5.90
N LYS A 100 -10.25 -21.50 4.98
CA LYS A 100 -10.97 -20.23 5.14
C LYS A 100 -10.51 -19.47 6.40
N SER A 101 -9.21 -19.51 6.68
CA SER A 101 -8.58 -18.84 7.81
C SER A 101 -8.07 -17.45 7.44
N TYR A 102 -8.21 -16.49 8.36
CA TYR A 102 -7.49 -15.21 8.27
C TYR A 102 -6.05 -15.33 8.77
N PHE A 103 -5.67 -16.43 9.41
CA PHE A 103 -4.35 -16.59 10.01
C PHE A 103 -3.49 -17.61 9.27
N GLN A 104 -2.23 -17.27 9.04
CA GLN A 104 -1.17 -18.18 8.65
C GLN A 104 -0.20 -18.35 9.82
N ASN A 105 -0.25 -19.51 10.47
CA ASN A 105 0.65 -19.84 11.57
C ASN A 105 2.10 -19.96 11.07
N ILE A 106 3.02 -19.40 11.85
CA ILE A 106 4.47 -19.49 11.62
C ILE A 106 5.03 -20.51 12.62
N PRO A 107 5.55 -21.65 12.16
CA PRO A 107 6.11 -22.67 13.04
C PRO A 107 7.50 -22.28 13.54
N GLY A 108 7.77 -22.56 14.80
CA GLY A 108 9.08 -22.46 15.42
C GLY A 108 9.96 -23.69 15.16
N ARG A 109 11.11 -23.73 15.85
CA ARG A 109 11.96 -24.91 15.89
C ARG A 109 11.21 -26.07 16.56
N ALA A 110 11.38 -27.28 16.02
CA ALA A 110 10.85 -28.48 16.65
C ALA A 110 11.41 -28.64 18.08
N ASP A 111 10.54 -28.96 19.03
CA ASP A 111 10.91 -29.27 20.40
C ASP A 111 11.51 -30.69 20.52
N GLU A 112 11.77 -31.12 21.75
CA GLU A 112 12.34 -32.45 22.05
C GLU A 112 11.44 -33.62 21.60
N ASN A 113 10.14 -33.38 21.43
CA ASN A 113 9.16 -34.36 20.96
C ASN A 113 8.96 -34.28 19.43
N GLY A 114 9.64 -33.37 18.74
CA GLY A 114 9.47 -33.12 17.31
C GLY A 114 8.29 -32.22 16.95
N GLU A 115 7.56 -31.70 17.93
CA GLU A 115 6.44 -30.78 17.72
C GLU A 115 6.95 -29.38 17.40
N LYS A 116 6.32 -28.69 16.44
CA LYS A 116 6.68 -27.32 16.06
C LYS A 116 5.69 -26.34 16.69
N PRO A 117 6.05 -25.64 17.79
CA PRO A 117 5.17 -24.65 18.38
C PRO A 117 4.94 -23.48 17.42
N VAL A 118 3.76 -22.86 17.48
CA VAL A 118 3.47 -21.64 16.71
C VAL A 118 4.13 -20.45 17.39
N VAL A 119 5.06 -19.79 16.72
CA VAL A 119 5.83 -18.66 17.26
C VAL A 119 5.32 -17.29 16.80
N GLY A 120 4.49 -17.26 15.75
CA GLY A 120 3.86 -16.05 15.22
C GLY A 120 2.72 -16.38 14.26
N ARG A 121 1.97 -15.37 13.81
CA ARG A 121 0.83 -15.54 12.90
C ARG A 121 0.68 -14.36 11.94
N ASN A 122 0.93 -14.56 10.65
CA ASN A 122 0.47 -13.55 9.70
C ASN A 122 -1.06 -13.51 9.67
N VAL A 123 -1.63 -12.34 9.43
CA VAL A 123 -3.08 -12.13 9.28
C VAL A 123 -3.38 -11.60 7.89
N GLY A 124 -4.38 -12.16 7.21
CA GLY A 124 -4.64 -11.86 5.81
C GLY A 124 -6.10 -11.97 5.42
N GLY A 125 -6.55 -11.01 4.62
CA GLY A 125 -7.84 -11.03 3.94
C GLY A 125 -7.72 -10.51 2.51
N TRP A 126 -8.72 -10.75 1.67
CA TRP A 126 -8.70 -10.29 0.29
C TRP A 126 -10.09 -9.97 -0.28
N ILE A 127 -10.07 -9.29 -1.42
CA ILE A 127 -11.21 -9.07 -2.31
C ILE A 127 -10.92 -9.65 -3.70
N GLU A 128 -11.87 -10.41 -4.24
CA GLU A 128 -11.78 -10.95 -5.60
C GLU A 128 -11.97 -9.82 -6.62
N GLY A 129 -11.11 -9.81 -7.63
CA GLY A 129 -11.19 -8.89 -8.76
C GLY A 129 -12.45 -9.10 -9.61
N SER A 130 -12.92 -8.03 -10.26
CA SER A 130 -14.14 -8.04 -11.07
C SER A 130 -13.94 -8.54 -12.51
N ASP A 131 -12.71 -8.52 -13.03
CA ASP A 131 -12.43 -8.90 -14.42
C ASP A 131 -12.05 -10.38 -14.50
N PRO A 132 -12.78 -11.22 -15.27
CA PRO A 132 -12.49 -12.65 -15.38
C PRO A 132 -11.06 -13.00 -15.85
N LYS A 133 -10.41 -12.09 -16.60
CA LYS A 133 -9.04 -12.26 -17.08
C LYS A 133 -7.99 -11.81 -16.06
N LEU A 134 -8.30 -10.78 -15.27
CA LEU A 134 -7.33 -10.17 -14.34
C LEU A 134 -7.51 -10.58 -12.88
N ARG A 135 -8.65 -11.17 -12.50
CA ARG A 135 -8.92 -11.57 -11.11
C ARG A 135 -7.99 -12.65 -10.56
N GLY A 136 -7.26 -13.38 -11.42
CA GLY A 136 -6.21 -14.30 -11.01
C GLY A 136 -4.86 -13.62 -10.72
N GLU A 137 -4.77 -12.31 -10.91
CA GLU A 137 -3.61 -11.49 -10.59
C GLU A 137 -3.83 -10.74 -9.28
N PHE A 138 -2.79 -10.65 -8.45
CA PHE A 138 -2.86 -10.08 -7.11
C PHE A 138 -2.00 -8.84 -6.96
N VAL A 139 -2.58 -7.81 -6.35
CA VAL A 139 -1.86 -6.71 -5.70
C VAL A 139 -1.90 -6.97 -4.19
N ILE A 140 -0.74 -7.06 -3.55
CA ILE A 140 -0.63 -7.27 -2.10
C ILE A 140 -0.33 -5.93 -1.43
N ILE A 141 -1.16 -5.54 -0.46
CA ILE A 141 -0.89 -4.42 0.46
C ILE A 141 -0.54 -4.98 1.84
N SER A 142 0.54 -4.48 2.44
CA SER A 142 1.00 -4.96 3.73
C SER A 142 1.56 -3.88 4.64
N ALA A 143 1.70 -4.28 5.91
CA ALA A 143 2.54 -3.68 6.94
C ALA A 143 2.80 -4.78 7.99
N HIS A 144 3.89 -4.70 8.74
CA HIS A 144 4.03 -5.56 9.91
C HIS A 144 3.29 -4.95 11.10
N TYR A 145 2.74 -5.80 11.95
CA TYR A 145 1.99 -5.37 13.13
C TYR A 145 2.72 -5.67 14.43
N ASP A 146 3.74 -6.53 14.43
CA ASP A 146 4.50 -6.82 15.64
C ASP A 146 5.36 -5.62 16.05
N HIS A 147 5.80 -5.63 17.30
CA HIS A 147 6.81 -4.70 17.78
C HIS A 147 7.59 -5.31 18.97
N LEU A 148 8.43 -4.49 19.59
CA LEU A 148 9.50 -4.90 20.51
C LEU A 148 9.03 -5.40 21.88
N GLY A 149 7.75 -5.24 22.24
CA GLY A 149 7.16 -5.67 23.50
C GLY A 149 7.59 -4.82 24.71
N VAL A 150 7.80 -5.49 25.84
CA VAL A 150 8.36 -4.87 27.06
C VAL A 150 9.82 -5.30 27.20
N ARG A 151 10.72 -4.33 27.30
CA ARG A 151 12.15 -4.56 27.54
C ARG A 151 12.60 -3.76 28.76
N ASN A 152 13.28 -4.40 29.70
CA ASN A 152 13.78 -3.78 30.92
C ASN A 152 12.69 -2.98 31.68
N GLY A 153 11.47 -3.55 31.76
CA GLY A 153 10.33 -2.93 32.44
C GLY A 153 9.68 -1.75 31.70
N LYS A 154 10.14 -1.40 30.48
CA LYS A 154 9.57 -0.35 29.65
C LYS A 154 8.84 -0.94 28.45
N MET A 155 7.61 -0.49 28.24
CA MET A 155 6.84 -0.83 27.05
C MET A 155 7.35 -0.02 25.85
N TYR A 156 7.39 -0.66 24.69
CA TYR A 156 7.70 -0.04 23.40
C TYR A 156 6.39 0.03 22.62
N PRO A 157 5.72 1.20 22.52
CA PRO A 157 4.38 1.29 21.95
C PRO A 157 4.36 1.11 20.44
N GLY A 158 5.37 1.61 19.72
CA GLY A 158 5.46 1.44 18.27
C GLY A 158 4.34 2.15 17.51
N ALA A 159 4.12 3.43 17.80
CA ALA A 159 3.07 4.20 17.13
C ALA A 159 3.40 4.50 15.67
N ASP A 160 4.62 4.93 15.38
CA ASP A 160 5.07 5.06 14.00
C ASP A 160 5.53 3.72 13.45
N ASP A 161 6.22 2.92 14.27
CA ASP A 161 6.79 1.61 13.95
C ASP A 161 6.01 0.45 14.60
N ASN A 162 5.07 -0.21 13.92
CA ASN A 162 4.54 0.13 12.61
C ASN A 162 3.01 0.21 12.62
N ALA A 163 2.44 0.73 13.72
CA ALA A 163 1.01 0.98 13.79
C ALA A 163 0.55 1.98 12.71
N SER A 164 1.41 2.92 12.30
CA SER A 164 1.16 3.83 11.18
C SER A 164 0.95 3.10 9.85
N GLY A 165 1.81 2.15 9.48
CA GLY A 165 1.65 1.35 8.27
C GLY A 165 0.44 0.42 8.32
N VAL A 166 0.18 -0.21 9.48
CA VAL A 166 -1.03 -1.03 9.67
C VAL A 166 -2.30 -0.18 9.50
N SER A 167 -2.32 1.05 10.00
CA SER A 167 -3.46 1.96 9.82
C SER A 167 -3.76 2.26 8.35
N MET A 168 -2.71 2.45 7.53
CA MET A 168 -2.86 2.58 6.08
C MET A 168 -3.47 1.32 5.48
N MET A 169 -2.92 0.14 5.79
CA MET A 169 -3.43 -1.13 5.25
C MET A 169 -4.92 -1.34 5.58
N LEU A 170 -5.32 -1.08 6.83
CA LEU A 170 -6.70 -1.23 7.29
C LEU A 170 -7.65 -0.25 6.60
N GLU A 171 -7.25 1.01 6.45
CA GLU A 171 -8.09 2.01 5.79
C GLU A 171 -8.21 1.74 4.28
N LEU A 172 -7.13 1.32 3.62
CA LEU A 172 -7.18 0.87 2.23
C LEU A 172 -8.11 -0.34 2.06
N ALA A 173 -8.03 -1.32 2.98
CA ALA A 173 -8.91 -2.49 2.99
C ALA A 173 -10.38 -2.09 3.07
N ARG A 174 -10.71 -1.21 4.02
CA ARG A 174 -12.07 -0.69 4.20
C ARG A 174 -12.55 0.04 2.94
N ARG A 175 -11.75 0.95 2.39
CA ARG A 175 -12.10 1.75 1.19
C ARG A 175 -12.32 0.88 -0.05
N LEU A 176 -11.41 -0.05 -0.32
CA LEU A 176 -11.47 -0.91 -1.51
C LEU A 176 -12.60 -1.93 -1.43
N ALA A 177 -12.86 -2.50 -0.24
CA ALA A 177 -13.92 -3.50 -0.06
C ALA A 177 -15.33 -2.89 -0.02
N THR A 178 -15.47 -1.64 0.45
CA THR A 178 -16.77 -0.94 0.50
C THR A 178 -17.05 -0.06 -0.72
N SER A 179 -16.10 0.03 -1.65
CA SER A 179 -16.28 0.75 -2.92
C SER A 179 -17.39 0.11 -3.77
N SER A 180 -18.22 0.95 -4.40
CA SER A 180 -19.19 0.53 -5.41
C SER A 180 -18.51 -0.03 -6.67
N THR A 181 -17.33 0.50 -7.00
CA THR A 181 -16.50 0.02 -8.10
C THR A 181 -15.48 -0.97 -7.57
N LYS A 182 -15.55 -2.23 -8.04
CA LYS A 182 -14.58 -3.27 -7.70
C LYS A 182 -13.33 -3.18 -8.58
N PRO A 183 -12.11 -3.34 -8.03
CA PRO A 183 -10.89 -3.47 -8.81
C PRO A 183 -10.96 -4.63 -9.82
N LYS A 184 -10.25 -4.54 -10.94
CA LYS A 184 -10.21 -5.65 -11.93
C LYS A 184 -9.36 -6.81 -11.45
N ARG A 185 -8.18 -6.53 -10.87
CA ARG A 185 -7.30 -7.50 -10.20
C ARG A 185 -7.80 -7.79 -8.78
N SER A 186 -7.43 -8.95 -8.26
CA SER A 186 -7.66 -9.26 -6.85
C SER A 186 -6.69 -8.47 -5.97
N ILE A 187 -7.15 -8.09 -4.78
CA ILE A 187 -6.32 -7.34 -3.82
C ILE A 187 -6.27 -8.12 -2.52
N ALA A 188 -5.06 -8.44 -2.08
CA ALA A 188 -4.79 -9.08 -0.80
C ALA A 188 -4.20 -8.08 0.19
N PHE A 189 -4.62 -8.18 1.45
CA PHE A 189 -4.16 -7.38 2.56
C PHE A 189 -3.49 -8.32 3.57
N VAL A 190 -2.24 -8.06 3.93
CA VAL A 190 -1.46 -8.96 4.78
C VAL A 190 -0.74 -8.17 5.87
N GLY A 191 -1.13 -8.42 7.12
CA GLY A 191 -0.40 -7.99 8.30
C GLY A 191 0.67 -9.02 8.66
N PHE A 192 1.94 -8.64 8.61
CA PHE A 192 3.05 -9.54 8.96
C PHE A 192 3.37 -9.51 10.46
N ASP A 193 3.70 -10.68 11.00
CA ASP A 193 4.23 -10.85 12.36
C ASP A 193 5.75 -11.06 12.31
N LEU A 194 6.44 -10.88 13.42
CA LEU A 194 7.86 -11.16 13.58
C LEU A 194 8.77 -10.46 12.55
N GLU A 195 8.40 -9.27 12.08
CA GLU A 195 9.26 -8.43 11.23
C GLU A 195 10.52 -8.05 11.99
N GLU A 196 10.32 -7.61 13.24
CA GLU A 196 11.34 -7.18 14.19
C GLU A 196 12.26 -8.31 14.64
N ARG A 197 11.93 -9.53 14.20
CA ARG A 197 12.72 -10.74 14.36
C ARG A 197 13.20 -11.24 13.00
N PHE A 198 13.81 -10.37 12.20
CA PHE A 198 14.39 -10.71 10.89
C PHE A 198 13.36 -11.08 9.82
N LEU A 199 12.27 -10.32 9.69
CA LEU A 199 11.30 -10.45 8.61
C LEU A 199 10.63 -11.83 8.56
N TRP A 200 10.47 -12.50 9.71
CA TRP A 200 10.08 -13.92 9.71
C TRP A 200 8.68 -14.12 9.13
N GLY A 201 7.74 -13.22 9.39
CA GLY A 201 6.40 -13.27 8.83
C GLY A 201 6.39 -13.19 7.31
N SER A 202 6.98 -12.15 6.73
CA SER A 202 7.03 -11.98 5.27
C SER A 202 7.88 -13.05 4.59
N ARG A 203 8.97 -13.51 5.20
CA ARG A 203 9.76 -14.64 4.70
C ARG A 203 8.94 -15.93 4.67
N TRP A 204 8.21 -16.21 5.74
CA TRP A 204 7.35 -17.39 5.82
C TRP A 204 6.24 -17.32 4.77
N PHE A 205 5.58 -16.17 4.63
CA PHE A 205 4.56 -15.93 3.61
C PHE A 205 5.11 -16.15 2.20
N ALA A 206 6.26 -15.56 1.87
CA ALA A 206 6.85 -15.68 0.54
C ALA A 206 7.33 -17.11 0.21
N ALA A 207 7.63 -17.92 1.23
CA ALA A 207 7.95 -19.33 1.08
C ALA A 207 6.70 -20.23 1.00
N HIS A 208 5.59 -19.81 1.58
CA HIS A 208 4.33 -20.57 1.63
C HIS A 208 3.15 -19.69 1.20
N PRO A 209 3.20 -19.10 -0.01
CA PRO A 209 2.15 -18.20 -0.44
C PRO A 209 0.85 -18.98 -0.68
N PRO A 210 -0.32 -18.38 -0.43
CA PRO A 210 -1.63 -18.99 -0.73
C PRO A 210 -1.86 -19.23 -2.24
N TRP A 211 -1.05 -18.62 -3.11
CA TRP A 211 -1.07 -18.78 -4.56
C TRP A 211 0.36 -18.78 -5.14
N PRO A 212 0.57 -19.25 -6.37
CA PRO A 212 1.85 -19.11 -7.08
C PRO A 212 2.35 -17.67 -7.12
N MET A 213 3.63 -17.43 -6.82
CA MET A 213 4.17 -16.08 -6.67
C MET A 213 4.13 -15.25 -7.96
N ASP A 214 4.13 -15.88 -9.13
CA ASP A 214 4.00 -15.22 -10.44
C ASP A 214 2.62 -14.56 -10.65
N GLN A 215 1.62 -14.91 -9.83
CA GLN A 215 0.33 -14.22 -9.79
C GLN A 215 0.41 -12.89 -9.05
N VAL A 216 1.45 -12.64 -8.24
CA VAL A 216 1.64 -11.36 -7.55
C VAL A 216 2.25 -10.36 -8.52
N LYS A 217 1.46 -9.37 -8.93
CA LYS A 217 1.87 -8.34 -9.90
C LYS A 217 2.41 -7.09 -9.25
N MET A 218 2.09 -6.87 -7.98
CA MET A 218 2.65 -5.79 -7.19
C MET A 218 2.57 -6.13 -5.71
N PHE A 219 3.63 -5.81 -4.98
CA PHE A 219 3.66 -5.79 -3.52
C PHE A 219 3.87 -4.36 -3.02
N ILE A 220 3.04 -3.89 -2.09
CA ILE A 220 3.23 -2.58 -1.44
C ILE A 220 3.27 -2.79 0.06
N THR A 221 4.32 -2.26 0.69
CA THR A 221 4.42 -2.25 2.15
C THR A 221 4.74 -0.84 2.65
N ALA A 222 4.19 -0.49 3.81
CA ALA A 222 4.51 0.75 4.50
C ALA A 222 5.17 0.44 5.84
N ASP A 223 6.16 1.25 6.19
CA ASP A 223 6.91 1.13 7.43
C ASP A 223 7.37 2.52 7.88
N MET A 224 6.81 2.95 9.02
CA MET A 224 6.99 4.28 9.58
C MET A 224 6.56 5.40 8.62
N ILE A 225 5.27 5.72 8.58
CA ILE A 225 4.69 6.76 7.69
C ILE A 225 4.06 7.93 8.45
N GLY A 226 4.25 7.99 9.76
CA GLY A 226 3.67 8.95 10.69
C GLY A 226 4.62 10.04 11.17
N ARG A 227 5.93 9.95 10.93
CA ARG A 227 6.89 11.01 11.28
C ARG A 227 7.74 11.44 10.09
N SER A 228 8.95 11.92 10.34
CA SER A 228 9.89 12.40 9.33
C SER A 228 11.30 11.95 9.72
N LEU A 229 12.12 11.69 8.71
CA LEU A 229 13.56 11.45 8.86
C LEU A 229 14.20 12.50 9.78
N GLY A 230 14.72 12.05 10.92
CA GLY A 230 15.36 12.89 11.93
C GLY A 230 14.46 14.00 12.52
N ASP A 231 13.14 13.83 12.50
CA ASP A 231 12.16 14.89 12.79
C ASP A 231 12.36 16.18 11.96
N LEU A 232 12.99 16.06 10.80
CA LEU A 232 13.12 17.20 9.89
C LEU A 232 11.72 17.63 9.40
N PRO A 233 11.51 18.94 9.17
CA PRO A 233 10.25 19.47 8.66
C PRO A 233 10.09 19.18 7.16
N LEU A 234 10.10 17.90 6.80
CA LEU A 234 10.01 17.41 5.43
C LEU A 234 8.57 16.94 5.17
N PRO A 235 7.87 17.52 4.18
CA PRO A 235 6.57 17.02 3.72
C PRO A 235 6.77 15.78 2.82
N THR A 236 7.74 14.92 3.11
CA THR A 236 8.20 13.88 2.19
C THR A 236 7.78 12.50 2.66
N VAL A 237 7.38 11.66 1.71
CA VAL A 237 7.38 10.21 1.83
C VAL A 237 8.41 9.65 0.86
N PHE A 238 9.28 8.77 1.35
CA PHE A 238 10.20 8.01 0.52
C PHE A 238 9.45 6.84 -0.09
N VAL A 239 9.57 6.69 -1.41
CA VAL A 239 8.99 5.59 -2.17
C VAL A 239 10.11 4.86 -2.90
N MET A 240 10.36 3.61 -2.52
CA MET A 240 11.48 2.82 -3.04
C MET A 240 10.97 1.57 -3.77
N GLY A 241 11.78 0.99 -4.66
CA GLY A 241 11.46 -0.21 -5.45
C GLY A 241 10.99 0.08 -6.87
N SER A 242 10.50 1.30 -7.13
CA SER A 242 10.04 1.72 -8.48
C SER A 242 11.14 1.70 -9.55
N GLU A 243 12.42 1.78 -9.16
CA GLU A 243 13.58 1.71 -10.05
C GLU A 243 13.69 0.38 -10.81
N HIS A 244 13.05 -0.68 -10.27
CA HIS A 244 12.98 -2.00 -10.89
C HIS A 244 11.70 -2.22 -11.71
N SER A 245 10.86 -1.20 -11.93
CA SER A 245 9.66 -1.33 -12.76
C SER A 245 9.28 -0.01 -13.43
N PRO A 246 9.54 0.16 -14.75
CA PRO A 246 9.15 1.36 -15.49
C PRO A 246 7.64 1.66 -15.40
N GLN A 247 6.80 0.63 -15.31
CA GLN A 247 5.36 0.77 -15.13
C GLN A 247 5.02 1.39 -13.76
N LEU A 248 5.69 0.98 -12.68
CA LEU A 248 5.50 1.61 -11.36
C LEU A 248 6.04 3.03 -11.33
N ALA A 249 7.20 3.29 -11.94
CA ALA A 249 7.74 4.64 -12.08
C ALA A 249 6.75 5.56 -12.82
N GLY A 250 6.22 5.12 -13.96
CA GLY A 250 5.21 5.86 -14.72
C GLY A 250 3.88 6.02 -13.98
N THR A 251 3.51 5.06 -13.13
CA THR A 251 2.33 5.16 -12.25
C THR A 251 2.52 6.28 -11.22
N LEU A 252 3.69 6.35 -10.59
CA LEU A 252 4.03 7.43 -9.65
C LEU A 252 4.02 8.81 -10.35
N ASP A 253 4.59 8.90 -11.55
CA ASP A 253 4.61 10.16 -12.33
C ASP A 253 3.19 10.63 -12.69
N ARG A 254 2.33 9.70 -13.12
CA ARG A 254 0.96 10.03 -13.53
C ARG A 254 0.04 10.38 -12.37
N ILE A 255 0.17 9.69 -11.24
CA ILE A 255 -0.65 9.97 -10.05
C ILE A 255 -0.19 11.25 -9.37
N GLY A 256 1.13 11.47 -9.30
CA GLY A 256 1.73 12.62 -8.64
C GLY A 256 1.53 12.62 -7.12
N ALA A 257 2.12 13.62 -6.47
CA ALA A 257 1.99 13.78 -5.03
C ALA A 257 0.70 14.55 -4.67
N PRO A 258 -0.02 14.17 -3.59
CA PRO A 258 -1.12 14.98 -3.09
C PRO A 258 -0.61 16.30 -2.49
N ASN A 259 -1.48 17.30 -2.40
CA ASN A 259 -1.13 18.60 -1.82
C ASN A 259 -0.49 18.48 -0.43
N GLY A 260 0.64 19.16 -0.24
CA GLY A 260 1.40 19.16 1.01
C GLY A 260 2.18 17.87 1.28
N LEU A 261 2.26 16.95 0.32
CA LEU A 261 3.15 15.80 0.34
C LEU A 261 4.06 15.84 -0.89
N GLU A 262 5.27 15.34 -0.75
CA GLU A 262 6.24 15.14 -1.82
C GLU A 262 6.63 13.68 -1.88
N ILE A 263 6.67 13.12 -3.09
CA ILE A 263 7.18 11.77 -3.34
C ILE A 263 8.68 11.88 -3.56
N ALA A 264 9.47 11.30 -2.67
CA ALA A 264 10.91 11.15 -2.85
C ALA A 264 11.23 9.73 -3.30
N ARG A 265 11.47 9.56 -4.60
CA ARG A 265 11.89 8.27 -5.16
C ARG A 265 13.36 8.02 -4.83
N LEU A 266 13.64 6.92 -4.16
CA LEU A 266 14.99 6.47 -3.81
C LEU A 266 15.17 5.01 -4.22
N GLY A 267 16.38 4.64 -4.66
CA GLY A 267 16.71 3.24 -4.89
C GLY A 267 16.79 2.44 -3.60
N ILE A 268 16.30 1.20 -3.63
CA ILE A 268 16.26 0.32 -2.46
C ILE A 268 17.66 -0.06 -1.97
N ASP A 269 18.66 -0.03 -2.87
CA ASP A 269 20.06 -0.26 -2.56
C ASP A 269 20.67 0.77 -1.59
N LEU A 270 20.01 1.92 -1.41
CA LEU A 270 20.38 2.91 -0.40
C LEU A 270 20.26 2.34 1.03
N ILE A 271 19.18 1.60 1.31
CA ILE A 271 18.90 1.05 2.65
C ILE A 271 19.09 -0.46 2.76
N GLY A 272 19.11 -1.19 1.64
CA GLY A 272 19.32 -2.63 1.60
C GLY A 272 18.03 -3.44 1.83
N THR A 273 18.05 -4.36 2.79
CA THR A 273 16.86 -5.15 3.18
C THR A 273 16.50 -4.80 4.61
N ARG A 274 15.48 -3.95 4.78
CA ARG A 274 15.09 -3.40 6.09
C ARG A 274 13.63 -3.59 6.47
N SER A 275 12.79 -4.06 5.55
CA SER A 275 11.36 -4.26 5.80
C SER A 275 10.84 -5.39 4.91
N ASP A 276 9.54 -5.66 4.97
CA ASP A 276 8.87 -6.83 4.40
C ASP A 276 8.94 -6.97 2.87
N TYR A 277 9.42 -5.95 2.15
CA TYR A 277 9.67 -6.05 0.70
C TYR A 277 10.79 -7.04 0.36
N GLY A 278 11.71 -7.33 1.29
CA GLY A 278 12.91 -8.14 1.04
C GLY A 278 12.63 -9.48 0.33
N PRO A 279 11.78 -10.35 0.91
CA PRO A 279 11.46 -11.65 0.31
C PRO A 279 10.78 -11.58 -1.07
N PHE A 280 10.10 -10.48 -1.37
CA PHE A 280 9.44 -10.21 -2.66
C PHE A 280 10.42 -9.67 -3.69
N ARG A 281 11.32 -8.77 -3.30
CA ARG A 281 12.45 -8.30 -4.10
C ARG A 281 13.33 -9.47 -4.55
N ASP A 282 13.67 -10.37 -3.64
CA ASP A 282 14.51 -11.54 -3.94
C ASP A 282 13.83 -12.52 -4.92
N ARG A 283 12.50 -12.45 -5.04
CA ARG A 283 11.68 -13.19 -6.00
C ARG A 283 11.33 -12.37 -7.25
N LYS A 284 11.91 -11.17 -7.40
CA LYS A 284 11.67 -10.25 -8.53
C LYS A 284 10.20 -9.87 -8.70
N VAL A 285 9.45 -9.77 -7.60
CA VAL A 285 8.10 -9.20 -7.61
C VAL A 285 8.23 -7.67 -7.61
N PRO A 286 7.61 -6.95 -8.56
CA PRO A 286 7.57 -5.49 -8.52
C PRO A 286 6.98 -4.99 -7.21
N PHE A 287 7.64 -4.02 -6.57
CA PHE A 287 7.20 -3.54 -5.26
C PHE A 287 7.34 -2.03 -5.10
N LEU A 288 6.57 -1.50 -4.16
CA LEU A 288 6.77 -0.16 -3.61
C LEU A 288 6.89 -0.23 -2.08
N PHE A 289 7.94 0.37 -1.56
CA PHE A 289 8.15 0.53 -0.13
C PHE A 289 7.93 1.99 0.26
N PHE A 290 7.00 2.24 1.17
CA PHE A 290 6.66 3.56 1.69
C PHE A 290 7.25 3.73 3.09
N SER A 291 8.07 4.77 3.27
CA SER A 291 8.59 5.13 4.59
C SER A 291 8.83 6.63 4.67
N THR A 292 8.83 7.17 5.87
CA THR A 292 9.20 8.57 6.14
C THR A 292 10.57 8.69 6.79
N GLY A 293 11.28 7.57 6.98
CA GLY A 293 12.64 7.50 7.53
C GLY A 293 12.68 7.40 9.06
N GLU A 294 13.84 7.00 9.58
CA GLU A 294 14.07 6.85 11.01
C GLU A 294 14.02 8.21 11.74
N HIS A 295 13.55 8.21 12.98
CA HIS A 295 13.47 9.40 13.85
C HIS A 295 14.01 9.07 15.26
N PRO A 296 14.30 10.07 16.12
CA PRO A 296 14.96 9.86 17.42
C PRO A 296 14.21 9.00 18.46
N ASP A 297 12.99 8.57 18.14
CA ASP A 297 12.17 7.69 18.97
C ASP A 297 11.96 6.31 18.33
N TYR A 298 12.61 6.02 17.20
CA TYR A 298 12.61 4.69 16.61
C TYR A 298 13.13 3.67 17.63
N HIS A 299 12.46 2.51 17.73
CA HIS A 299 12.76 1.48 18.72
C HIS A 299 12.88 2.03 20.15
N SER A 300 11.99 2.93 20.55
CA SER A 300 12.00 3.59 21.86
C SER A 300 10.63 3.56 22.54
N PRO A 301 10.57 3.57 23.88
CA PRO A 301 9.33 3.80 24.63
C PRO A 301 8.63 5.14 24.32
N ARG A 302 9.30 6.05 23.61
CA ARG A 302 8.78 7.36 23.21
C ARG A 302 8.11 7.38 21.84
N ASP A 303 8.09 6.26 21.11
CA ASP A 303 7.30 6.15 19.87
C ASP A 303 5.81 6.04 20.21
N LEU A 304 5.20 7.20 20.45
CA LEU A 304 3.87 7.36 21.05
C LEU A 304 2.86 7.96 20.06
N PRO A 305 1.55 7.65 20.19
CA PRO A 305 0.51 8.18 19.30
C PRO A 305 0.43 9.71 19.22
N ASP A 306 0.83 10.43 20.27
CA ASP A 306 0.81 11.90 20.30
C ASP A 306 1.96 12.54 19.50
N ARG A 307 2.93 11.74 19.04
CA ARG A 307 4.05 12.17 18.18
C ARG A 307 3.75 12.06 16.68
N ILE A 308 2.63 11.45 16.32
CA ILE A 308 2.28 11.14 14.93
C ILE A 308 1.70 12.37 14.21
N ASP A 309 2.23 12.66 13.02
CA ASP A 309 1.60 13.53 12.02
C ASP A 309 0.49 12.76 11.29
N TYR A 310 -0.71 12.76 11.87
CA TYR A 310 -1.86 12.07 11.29
C TYR A 310 -2.30 12.62 9.92
N GLU A 311 -2.01 13.89 9.63
CA GLU A 311 -2.28 14.46 8.31
C GLU A 311 -1.33 13.87 7.26
N LYS A 312 -0.06 13.63 7.63
CA LYS A 312 0.87 12.92 6.78
C LYS A 312 0.44 11.47 6.55
N VAL A 313 0.10 10.71 7.60
CA VAL A 313 -0.37 9.32 7.46
C VAL A 313 -1.57 9.26 6.50
N ALA A 314 -2.54 10.17 6.65
CA ALA A 314 -3.72 10.24 5.78
C ALA A 314 -3.35 10.54 4.32
N ARG A 315 -2.43 11.49 4.07
CA ARG A 315 -1.95 11.83 2.72
C ARG A 315 -1.17 10.68 2.07
N VAL A 316 -0.29 10.02 2.81
CA VAL A 316 0.47 8.84 2.34
C VAL A 316 -0.49 7.70 2.02
N SER A 317 -1.48 7.45 2.88
CA SER A 317 -2.51 6.43 2.65
C SER A 317 -3.34 6.75 1.40
N GLY A 318 -3.74 8.02 1.22
CA GLY A 318 -4.46 8.45 0.02
C GLY A 318 -3.65 8.26 -1.27
N LEU A 319 -2.33 8.51 -1.23
CA LEU A 319 -1.42 8.23 -2.34
C LEU A 319 -1.34 6.73 -2.65
N ALA A 320 -1.09 5.90 -1.63
CA ALA A 320 -1.03 4.45 -1.77
C ALA A 320 -2.35 3.88 -2.34
N LEU A 321 -3.50 4.36 -1.87
CA LEU A 321 -4.82 3.96 -2.35
C LEU A 321 -4.99 4.27 -3.84
N LYS A 322 -4.57 5.45 -4.30
CA LYS A 322 -4.62 5.81 -5.73
C LYS A 322 -3.70 4.93 -6.58
N ILE A 323 -2.49 4.63 -6.09
CA ILE A 323 -1.54 3.76 -6.81
C ILE A 323 -2.10 2.35 -6.93
N VAL A 324 -2.61 1.78 -5.84
CA VAL A 324 -3.24 0.45 -5.86
C VAL A 324 -4.43 0.43 -6.80
N ALA A 325 -5.33 1.41 -6.67
CA ALA A 325 -6.52 1.48 -7.52
C ALA A 325 -6.15 1.58 -9.00
N ASP A 326 -5.08 2.30 -9.32
CA ASP A 326 -4.59 2.40 -10.67
C ASP A 326 -4.03 1.06 -11.18
N VAL A 327 -3.03 0.50 -10.50
CA VAL A 327 -2.38 -0.76 -10.89
C VAL A 327 -3.37 -1.93 -10.92
N ALA A 328 -4.37 -1.94 -10.04
CA ALA A 328 -5.39 -2.97 -10.03
C ALA A 328 -6.37 -2.87 -11.22
N ASN A 329 -6.37 -1.77 -11.98
CA ASN A 329 -7.32 -1.51 -13.07
C ASN A 329 -6.69 -1.29 -14.46
N THR A 330 -5.37 -1.13 -14.55
CA THR A 330 -4.63 -1.08 -15.83
C THR A 330 -4.68 -2.43 -16.56
N GLY A 331 -4.60 -2.44 -17.89
CA GLY A 331 -4.48 -3.70 -18.65
C GLY A 331 -3.12 -4.37 -18.45
N GLU A 332 -2.05 -3.57 -18.34
CA GLU A 332 -0.68 -4.04 -18.19
C GLU A 332 -0.29 -4.09 -16.72
N ALA A 333 0.18 -5.26 -16.28
CA ALA A 333 0.74 -5.45 -14.96
C ALA A 333 2.17 -4.86 -14.88
N PRO A 334 2.62 -4.40 -13.71
CA PRO A 334 4.01 -4.06 -13.51
C PRO A 334 4.93 -5.27 -13.76
N GLU A 335 6.09 -5.00 -14.35
CA GLU A 335 7.12 -6.01 -14.58
C GLU A 335 8.43 -5.61 -13.92
N TRP A 336 9.21 -6.61 -13.51
CA TRP A 336 10.52 -6.43 -12.91
C TRP A 336 11.60 -6.33 -13.98
N ILE A 337 12.52 -5.38 -13.81
CA ILE A 337 13.75 -5.27 -14.59
C ILE A 337 14.98 -5.32 -13.68
N ASP A 338 16.01 -6.06 -14.09
CA ASP A 338 17.27 -6.15 -13.35
C ASP A 338 18.15 -4.91 -13.56
N SER A 339 18.01 -4.24 -14.71
CA SER A 339 18.83 -3.06 -15.06
C SER A 339 18.13 -1.78 -14.65
N ILE A 340 18.68 -1.14 -13.61
CA ILE A 340 18.21 0.17 -13.15
C ILE A 340 18.89 1.29 -13.95
N LYS A 341 18.11 2.33 -14.29
CA LYS A 341 18.64 3.56 -14.88
C LYS A 341 18.77 4.62 -13.79
N PRO A 342 19.94 5.28 -13.63
CA PRO A 342 20.07 6.40 -12.73
C PRO A 342 19.02 7.48 -13.01
N ASN A 343 18.34 7.93 -11.94
CA ASN A 343 17.29 8.93 -11.99
C ASN A 343 17.71 10.17 -11.17
N LEU A 344 17.33 11.36 -11.64
CA LEU A 344 17.56 12.63 -10.94
C LEU A 344 16.81 12.73 -9.61
N ASP A 345 15.75 11.95 -9.39
CA ASP A 345 14.96 12.04 -8.15
C ASP A 345 15.78 11.78 -6.88
N GLU A 346 16.76 10.89 -6.95
CA GLU A 346 17.69 10.64 -5.85
C GLU A 346 18.52 11.89 -5.53
N ALA A 347 19.00 12.58 -6.58
CA ALA A 347 19.76 13.82 -6.44
C ALA A 347 18.87 14.96 -5.90
N HIS A 348 17.63 15.10 -6.38
CA HIS A 348 16.66 16.07 -5.87
C HIS A 348 16.32 15.82 -4.40
N THR A 349 16.10 14.56 -4.03
CA THR A 349 15.79 14.17 -2.64
C THR A 349 16.94 14.51 -1.71
N LEU A 350 18.16 14.10 -2.04
CA LEU A 350 19.34 14.42 -1.21
C LEU A 350 19.62 15.92 -1.17
N ASN A 351 19.42 16.63 -2.28
CA ASN A 351 19.56 18.08 -2.30
C ASN A 351 18.59 18.77 -1.34
N ARG A 352 17.34 18.30 -1.27
CA ARG A 352 16.33 18.84 -0.35
C ARG A 352 16.69 18.56 1.11
N ILE A 353 17.03 17.32 1.44
CA ILE A 353 17.45 16.94 2.81
C ILE A 353 18.64 17.78 3.25
N THR A 354 19.65 17.92 2.39
CA THR A 354 20.86 18.70 2.70
C THR A 354 20.57 20.20 2.83
N LYS A 355 19.65 20.76 2.04
CA LYS A 355 19.16 22.15 2.22
C LYS A 355 18.47 22.33 3.57
N THR A 356 17.60 21.39 3.96
CA THR A 356 16.91 21.44 5.26
C THR A 356 17.90 21.35 6.42
N LEU A 357 18.88 20.44 6.35
CA LEU A 357 19.92 20.28 7.38
C LEU A 357 20.85 21.49 7.51
N LEU A 358 21.10 22.22 6.42
CA LEU A 358 21.94 23.43 6.45
C LEU A 358 21.16 24.70 6.83
N ASN A 359 19.83 24.63 6.95
CA ASN A 359 19.03 25.75 7.39
C ASN A 359 19.36 26.07 8.86
N PRO A 360 19.79 27.30 9.20
CA PRO A 360 20.07 27.70 10.59
C PRO A 360 18.86 27.57 11.52
N GLU A 361 17.64 27.67 10.98
CA GLU A 361 16.38 27.50 11.72
C GLU A 361 16.01 26.02 11.92
N SER A 362 16.76 25.08 11.34
CA SER A 362 16.54 23.66 11.60
C SER A 362 17.01 23.34 13.02
N ASN A 363 16.18 22.61 13.77
CA ASN A 363 16.51 22.19 15.13
C ASN A 363 17.49 20.99 15.16
N HIS A 364 18.37 20.90 14.16
CA HIS A 364 19.25 19.76 13.92
C HIS A 364 20.72 20.22 13.84
N PRO A 365 21.38 20.48 14.98
CA PRO A 365 22.72 21.00 14.99
C PRO A 365 23.70 19.99 14.38
N LEU A 366 24.53 20.47 13.44
CA LEU A 366 25.59 19.69 12.81
C LEU A 366 26.95 20.03 13.41
N THR A 367 27.74 19.02 13.73
CA THR A 367 29.19 19.12 13.96
C THR A 367 29.89 19.68 12.73
N SER A 368 31.11 20.20 12.89
CA SER A 368 31.91 20.73 11.77
C SER A 368 32.10 19.70 10.65
N LEU A 369 32.33 18.43 10.99
CA LEU A 369 32.49 17.35 10.01
C LEU A 369 31.18 17.04 9.28
N GLN A 370 30.06 16.88 10.00
CA GLN A 370 28.75 16.67 9.37
C GLN A 370 28.39 17.85 8.46
N ARG A 371 28.61 19.09 8.92
CA ARG A 371 28.35 20.29 8.11
C ARG A 371 29.16 20.31 6.82
N LEU A 372 30.43 19.90 6.88
CA LEU A 372 31.27 19.75 5.69
C LEU A 372 30.68 18.70 4.73
N ILE A 373 30.35 17.50 5.23
CA ILE A 373 29.75 16.41 4.44
C ILE A 373 28.45 16.87 3.76
N VAL A 374 27.53 17.46 4.52
CA VAL A 374 26.22 17.95 4.02
C VAL A 374 26.42 19.07 3.00
N THR A 375 27.39 19.96 3.21
CA THR A 375 27.69 21.04 2.25
C THR A 375 28.22 20.47 0.92
N GLN A 376 29.13 19.51 0.96
CA GLN A 376 29.64 18.85 -0.25
C GLN A 376 28.55 18.06 -0.97
N ALA A 377 27.68 17.37 -0.21
CA ALA A 377 26.49 16.71 -0.72
C ALA A 377 25.59 17.67 -1.49
N ARG A 378 25.29 18.84 -0.90
CA ARG A 378 24.46 19.87 -1.53
C ARG A 378 25.08 20.39 -2.82
N ILE A 379 26.36 20.76 -2.80
CA ILE A 379 27.07 21.29 -3.98
C ILE A 379 27.04 20.28 -5.13
N LYS A 380 27.36 19.02 -4.86
CA LYS A 380 27.41 17.99 -5.90
C LYS A 380 26.02 17.67 -6.46
N THR A 381 25.00 17.58 -5.60
CA THR A 381 23.63 17.38 -6.05
C THR A 381 23.11 18.57 -6.86
N ASP A 382 23.41 19.83 -6.46
CA ASP A 382 23.08 21.03 -7.23
C ASP A 382 23.71 20.98 -8.64
N GLN A 383 24.98 20.53 -8.76
CA GLN A 383 25.65 20.36 -10.05
C GLN A 383 24.99 19.28 -10.94
N ILE A 384 24.65 18.13 -10.35
CA ILE A 384 23.96 17.03 -11.06
C ILE A 384 22.59 17.50 -11.57
N ILE A 385 21.81 18.15 -10.71
CA ILE A 385 20.49 18.69 -11.05
C ILE A 385 20.59 19.73 -12.16
N LYS A 386 21.52 20.69 -12.05
CA LYS A 386 21.72 21.72 -13.09
C LYS A 386 22.10 21.13 -14.44
N ARG A 387 22.85 20.02 -14.45
CA ARG A 387 23.22 19.29 -15.69
C ARG A 387 22.05 18.51 -16.28
N GLY A 388 21.02 18.19 -15.50
CA GLY A 388 19.83 17.46 -15.97
C GLY A 388 20.07 15.98 -16.27
N THR A 389 21.22 15.42 -15.85
CA THR A 389 21.55 14.00 -16.04
C THR A 389 22.42 13.52 -14.89
N ILE A 390 22.33 12.23 -14.54
CA ILE A 390 23.16 11.59 -13.52
C ILE A 390 23.86 10.36 -14.10
N THR A 391 25.17 10.22 -13.81
CA THR A 391 25.95 9.04 -14.22
C THR A 391 25.87 7.91 -13.18
N ALA A 392 26.17 6.67 -13.58
CA ALA A 392 26.21 5.52 -12.65
C ALA A 392 27.22 5.72 -11.52
N THR A 393 28.37 6.33 -11.81
CA THR A 393 29.40 6.65 -10.82
C THR A 393 28.89 7.68 -9.81
N GLU A 394 28.17 8.71 -10.27
CA GLU A 394 27.58 9.72 -9.38
C GLU A 394 26.45 9.15 -8.54
N ARG A 395 25.60 8.28 -9.09
CA ARG A 395 24.59 7.56 -8.30
C ARG A 395 25.22 6.72 -7.20
N THR A 396 26.27 5.96 -7.53
CA THR A 396 27.03 5.18 -6.55
C THR A 396 27.60 6.08 -5.45
N TRP A 397 28.13 7.26 -5.81
CA TRP A 397 28.60 8.24 -4.84
C TRP A 397 27.48 8.79 -3.96
N LEU A 398 26.33 9.15 -4.55
CA LEU A 398 25.15 9.61 -3.81
C LEU A 398 24.65 8.56 -2.81
N THR A 399 24.62 7.29 -3.22
CA THR A 399 24.20 6.17 -2.37
C THR A 399 25.10 6.06 -1.14
N ARG A 400 26.42 6.06 -1.33
CA ARG A 400 27.40 5.99 -0.23
C ARG A 400 27.30 7.21 0.70
N LEU A 401 27.10 8.39 0.12
CA LEU A 401 26.95 9.62 0.88
C LEU A 401 25.68 9.61 1.73
N ALA A 402 24.56 9.15 1.15
CA ALA A 402 23.31 8.98 1.87
C ALA A 402 23.48 8.01 3.05
N GLN A 403 24.18 6.89 2.85
CA GLN A 403 24.50 5.93 3.91
C GLN A 403 25.37 6.55 5.01
N ILE A 404 26.37 7.36 4.66
CA ILE A 404 27.18 8.09 5.65
C ILE A 404 26.31 9.09 6.43
N MET A 405 25.41 9.82 5.76
CA MET A 405 24.50 10.74 6.42
C MET A 405 23.55 10.01 7.38
N MET A 406 22.97 8.88 6.97
CA MET A 406 22.14 8.04 7.83
C MET A 406 22.87 7.52 9.06
N LEU A 407 24.16 7.19 8.96
CA LEU A 407 24.93 6.66 10.09
C LEU A 407 25.48 7.74 11.03
N SER A 408 25.60 8.98 10.55
CA SER A 408 26.30 10.03 11.28
C SER A 408 25.42 11.17 11.75
N ILE A 409 24.28 11.42 11.10
CA ILE A 409 23.41 12.58 11.38
C ILE A 409 22.14 12.16 12.09
N PHE A 410 21.45 11.17 11.52
CA PHE A 410 20.23 10.58 12.05
C PHE A 410 20.60 9.44 13.00
#